data_AF-A0A9D8LAN8-F1
#
_entry.id   AF-A0A9D8LAN8-F1
#
_cell.length_a   1.000
_cell.length_b   1.000
_cell.length_c   1.000
_cell.angle_alpha   90.00
_cell.angle_beta   90.00
_cell.angle_gamma   90.00
#
_symmetry.space_group_name_H-M   'P 1'
#
loop_
_entity.id
_entity.type
_entity.pdbx_description
1 polymer ?
#
loop_
_entity_poly.entity_id
_entity_poly.type
_entity_poly.pdbx_seq_one_letter_code
_entity_poly.pdbx_strand_id
1 'polypeptide(L)'
;FFTHYSFLGLDPRRLADRYADYFEQNSRHVLLNYTYCVADPAACAGYGPAAWGLTASDNDTGYSGHSPTNDRCVIAPTAALSSFPYAPEAAMRAMRHFHDDLGDRIWTDWGFTDAFCEARSWYSKDHLAIDQGPIVVMMENYRSGLLWRLVMQAPEVRNGLARLGFDPLVA
;
A
#
# COMPACT_ATOMS: atom_id res chain seq x y z
N PHE A 1 2.93 -0.90 4.25
CA PHE A 1 3.78 0.32 4.15
C PHE A 1 5.24 0.06 3.73
N PHE A 2 5.88 -1.08 4.05
CA PHE A 2 7.30 -1.31 3.68
C PHE A 2 7.59 -1.25 2.16
N THR A 3 6.63 -1.64 1.33
CA THR A 3 6.72 -1.53 -0.14
C THR A 3 6.30 -0.17 -0.69
N HIS A 4 6.02 0.80 0.19
CA HIS A 4 5.49 2.12 -0.18
C HIS A 4 6.49 3.23 0.12
N TYR A 5 6.90 3.44 1.38
CA TYR A 5 7.53 4.68 1.81
C TYR A 5 8.84 5.01 1.09
N SER A 6 9.79 4.06 1.05
CA SER A 6 11.05 4.25 0.32
C SER A 6 10.85 4.30 -1.21
N PHE A 7 9.70 3.87 -1.70
CA PHE A 7 9.38 3.72 -3.11
C PHE A 7 8.40 4.78 -3.63
N LEU A 8 8.11 5.81 -2.83
CA LEU A 8 7.30 6.96 -3.28
C LEU A 8 8.05 7.77 -4.36
N GLY A 9 9.37 7.88 -4.23
CA GLY A 9 10.25 8.57 -5.18
C GLY A 9 11.22 7.64 -5.90
N LEU A 10 11.79 6.65 -5.21
CA LEU A 10 12.65 5.66 -5.85
C LEU A 10 11.78 4.68 -6.65
N ASP A 11 12.04 4.56 -7.96
CA ASP A 11 11.23 3.72 -8.86
C ASP A 11 11.65 2.25 -8.75
N PRO A 12 10.88 1.37 -8.08
CA PRO A 12 11.26 -0.01 -7.87
C PRO A 12 11.44 -0.79 -9.18
N ARG A 13 10.77 -0.37 -10.27
CA ARG A 13 10.88 -1.02 -11.60
C ARG A 13 12.27 -0.91 -12.20
N ARG A 14 13.08 0.01 -11.68
CA ARG A 14 14.45 0.30 -12.12
C ARG A 14 15.48 0.05 -11.01
N LEU A 15 15.12 -0.74 -9.99
CA LEU A 15 15.98 -1.01 -8.85
C LEU A 15 16.22 -2.50 -8.71
N ALA A 16 17.46 -2.87 -8.99
CA ALA A 16 18.04 -4.14 -8.59
C ALA A 16 19.46 -3.91 -8.10
N ASP A 17 19.88 -4.70 -7.12
CA ASP A 17 21.27 -4.75 -6.67
C ASP A 17 21.68 -6.21 -6.38
N ARG A 18 22.83 -6.41 -5.73
CA ARG A 18 23.33 -7.75 -5.39
C ARG A 18 22.44 -8.55 -4.42
N TYR A 19 21.41 -7.93 -3.82
CA TYR A 19 20.56 -8.55 -2.82
C TYR A 19 19.17 -8.87 -3.35
N ALA A 20 18.58 -8.00 -4.18
CA ALA A 20 17.21 -8.18 -4.66
C ALA A 20 16.90 -7.45 -5.98
N ASP A 21 15.91 -7.98 -6.70
CA ASP A 21 15.04 -7.19 -7.58
C ASP A 21 13.93 -6.60 -6.71
N TYR A 22 13.87 -5.27 -6.61
CA TYR A 22 12.97 -4.60 -5.69
C TYR A 22 11.53 -4.52 -6.23
N PHE A 23 11.31 -4.53 -7.55
CA PHE A 23 9.95 -4.59 -8.08
C PHE A 23 9.35 -5.96 -7.84
N GLU A 24 10.12 -7.02 -8.06
CA GLU A 24 9.69 -8.39 -7.77
C GLU A 24 9.43 -8.58 -6.27
N GLN A 25 10.35 -8.15 -5.41
CA GLN A 25 10.21 -8.22 -3.95
C GLN A 25 8.93 -7.51 -3.49
N ASN A 26 8.69 -6.29 -3.96
CA ASN A 26 7.53 -5.50 -3.57
C ASN A 26 6.23 -6.12 -4.08
N SER A 27 6.22 -6.60 -5.33
CA SER A 27 5.04 -7.26 -5.92
C SER A 27 4.69 -8.55 -5.19
N ARG A 28 5.68 -9.36 -4.81
CA ARG A 28 5.49 -10.59 -4.03
C ARG A 28 4.96 -10.30 -2.62
N HIS A 29 5.48 -9.27 -1.95
CA HIS A 29 4.97 -8.84 -0.65
C HIS A 29 3.48 -8.45 -0.74
N VAL A 30 3.12 -7.61 -1.72
CA VAL A 30 1.73 -7.18 -1.94
C VAL A 30 0.83 -8.38 -2.23
N LEU A 31 1.26 -9.30 -3.10
CA LEU A 31 0.48 -10.48 -3.44
C LEU A 31 0.29 -11.41 -2.24
N LEU A 32 1.30 -11.57 -1.38
CA LEU A 32 1.18 -12.33 -0.14
C LEU A 32 0.15 -11.71 0.81
N ASN A 33 0.20 -10.38 0.99
CA ASN A 33 -0.77 -9.65 1.81
C ASN A 33 -2.21 -9.80 1.26
N TYR A 34 -2.39 -9.61 -0.05
CA TYR A 34 -3.68 -9.81 -0.73
C TYR A 34 -4.20 -11.24 -0.57
N THR A 35 -3.38 -12.24 -0.89
CA THR A 35 -3.80 -13.65 -0.85
C THR A 35 -4.13 -14.13 0.56
N TYR A 36 -3.43 -13.61 1.58
CA TYR A 36 -3.77 -13.85 2.98
C TYR A 36 -5.18 -13.34 3.31
N CYS A 37 -5.51 -12.08 2.99
CA CYS A 37 -6.84 -11.53 3.22
C CYS A 37 -7.93 -12.26 2.42
N VAL A 38 -7.63 -12.72 1.20
CA VAL A 38 -8.58 -13.50 0.39
C VAL A 38 -8.85 -14.89 0.98
N ALA A 39 -7.81 -15.53 1.52
CA ALA A 39 -7.95 -16.83 2.18
C ALA A 39 -8.63 -16.73 3.55
N ASP A 40 -8.52 -15.57 4.20
CA ASP A 40 -9.12 -15.23 5.49
C ASP A 40 -9.01 -16.36 6.55
N PRO A 41 -7.78 -16.80 6.90
CA PRO A 41 -7.60 -17.89 7.86
C PRO A 41 -8.07 -17.53 9.28
N ALA A 42 -8.22 -16.24 9.59
CA ALA A 42 -8.71 -15.74 10.86
C ALA A 42 -10.25 -15.60 10.91
N ALA A 43 -10.95 -15.87 9.81
CA ALA A 43 -12.40 -15.70 9.66
C ALA A 43 -12.87 -14.29 10.04
N CYS A 44 -12.13 -13.28 9.60
CA CYS A 44 -12.41 -11.88 9.83
C CYS A 44 -13.55 -11.40 8.91
N ALA A 45 -14.69 -11.05 9.52
CA ALA A 45 -15.81 -10.50 8.77
C ALA A 45 -15.39 -9.31 7.90
N GLY A 46 -15.83 -9.32 6.65
CA GLY A 46 -15.52 -8.29 5.66
C GLY A 46 -14.25 -8.54 4.84
N TYR A 47 -13.41 -9.53 5.16
CA TYR A 47 -12.22 -9.83 4.36
C TYR A 47 -12.59 -10.47 3.01
N GLY A 48 -11.78 -10.23 1.98
CA GLY A 48 -11.92 -10.92 0.70
C GLY A 48 -11.24 -10.21 -0.47
N PRO A 49 -11.54 -10.63 -1.72
CA PRO A 49 -10.93 -10.06 -2.93
C PRO A 49 -11.16 -8.56 -3.16
N ALA A 50 -12.15 -7.99 -2.47
CA ALA A 50 -12.53 -6.58 -2.52
C ALA A 50 -12.27 -5.83 -1.21
N ALA A 51 -11.78 -6.51 -0.17
CA ALA A 51 -11.47 -5.90 1.12
C ALA A 51 -10.24 -6.59 1.71
N TRP A 52 -9.08 -6.01 1.41
CA TRP A 52 -7.77 -6.53 1.76
C TRP A 52 -6.83 -5.38 2.07
N GLY A 53 -5.69 -5.71 2.70
CA GLY A 53 -4.65 -4.75 2.99
C GLY A 53 -4.40 -4.59 4.48
N LEU A 54 -3.39 -5.31 4.97
CA LEU A 54 -2.90 -5.22 6.34
C LEU A 54 -1.64 -4.37 6.38
N THR A 55 -1.66 -3.28 7.15
CA THR A 55 -0.50 -2.44 7.42
C THR A 55 -0.63 -1.81 8.81
N ALA A 56 0.44 -1.18 9.28
CA ALA A 56 0.36 -0.39 10.51
C ALA A 56 -0.66 0.73 10.36
N SER A 57 -1.56 0.86 11.34
CA SER A 57 -2.68 1.82 11.34
C SER A 57 -3.31 1.86 12.74
N ASP A 58 -4.30 2.76 12.90
CA ASP A 58 -5.23 2.74 14.01
C ASP A 58 -6.08 1.45 14.01
N ASN A 59 -6.63 1.13 15.18
CA ASN A 59 -7.65 0.13 15.42
C ASN A 59 -8.52 0.53 16.61
N ASP A 60 -9.54 -0.27 16.91
CA ASP A 60 -10.50 -0.06 17.99
C ASP A 60 -9.89 -0.04 19.41
N THR A 61 -8.62 -0.42 19.55
CA THR A 61 -7.89 -0.47 20.83
C THR A 61 -6.66 0.43 20.88
N GLY A 62 -6.42 1.25 19.85
CA GLY A 62 -5.23 2.10 19.72
C GLY A 62 -4.56 1.90 18.36
N TYR A 63 -3.29 1.52 18.35
CA TYR A 63 -2.49 1.38 17.12
C TYR A 63 -1.77 0.03 17.09
N SER A 64 -1.61 -0.59 15.91
CA SER A 64 -0.81 -1.81 15.77
C SER A 64 -0.16 -1.92 14.39
N GLY A 65 0.95 -2.64 14.31
CA GLY A 65 1.55 -3.05 13.04
C GLY A 65 0.82 -4.25 12.45
N HIS A 66 -0.36 -4.05 11.85
CA HIS A 66 -1.12 -5.16 11.27
C HIS A 66 -0.37 -5.78 10.09
N SER A 67 -0.37 -7.11 10.04
CA SER A 67 0.27 -7.90 8.98
C SER A 67 -0.37 -9.30 8.92
N PRO A 68 -0.09 -10.11 7.89
CA PRO A 68 -0.51 -11.52 7.85
C PRO A 68 -0.08 -12.37 9.05
N THR A 69 0.92 -11.93 9.83
CA THR A 69 1.39 -12.61 11.05
C THR A 69 0.94 -11.92 12.34
N ASN A 70 0.24 -10.80 12.23
CA ASN A 70 -0.34 -10.02 13.33
C ASN A 70 -1.67 -9.42 12.85
N ASP A 71 -2.61 -10.29 12.49
CA ASP A 71 -3.91 -9.88 12.00
C ASP A 71 -4.87 -9.64 13.17
N ARG A 72 -5.54 -8.49 13.16
CA ARG A 72 -6.54 -8.09 14.16
C ARG A 72 -7.93 -7.88 13.53
N CYS A 73 -8.14 -8.38 12.32
CA CYS A 73 -9.33 -8.11 11.51
C CYS A 73 -9.49 -6.64 11.11
N VAL A 74 -8.38 -5.90 11.01
CA VAL A 74 -8.38 -4.46 10.70
C VAL A 74 -7.80 -4.27 9.31
N ILE A 75 -8.61 -3.71 8.42
CA ILE A 75 -8.19 -3.30 7.08
C ILE A 75 -7.84 -1.82 7.12
N ALA A 76 -6.67 -1.49 6.56
CA ALA A 76 -6.24 -0.12 6.37
C ALA A 76 -6.19 0.19 4.86
N PRO A 77 -7.04 1.10 4.34
CA PRO A 77 -7.14 1.37 2.91
C PRO A 77 -5.81 1.65 2.22
N THR A 78 -4.88 2.32 2.91
CA THR A 78 -3.55 2.62 2.34
C THR A 78 -2.75 1.38 1.95
N ALA A 79 -2.96 0.22 2.59
CA ALA A 79 -2.26 -1.01 2.22
C ALA A 79 -2.59 -1.45 0.79
N ALA A 80 -3.88 -1.47 0.44
CA ALA A 80 -4.33 -1.84 -0.90
C ALA A 80 -4.11 -0.70 -1.90
N LEU A 81 -4.51 0.51 -1.56
CA LEU A 81 -4.51 1.64 -2.49
C LEU A 81 -3.09 2.12 -2.82
N SER A 82 -2.19 2.19 -1.83
CA SER A 82 -0.79 2.53 -2.11
C SER A 82 -0.04 1.42 -2.88
N SER A 83 -0.70 0.27 -3.11
CA SER A 83 -0.17 -0.84 -3.90
C SER A 83 -0.66 -0.86 -5.36
N PHE A 84 -1.32 0.20 -5.84
CA PHE A 84 -1.71 0.34 -7.25
C PHE A 84 -0.62 -0.03 -8.25
N PRO A 85 0.65 0.42 -8.10
CA PRO A 85 1.67 0.08 -9.07
C PRO A 85 2.10 -1.40 -9.10
N TYR A 86 1.75 -2.18 -8.08
CA TYR A 86 2.16 -3.58 -7.94
C TYR A 86 1.01 -4.55 -8.24
N ALA A 87 -0.22 -4.20 -7.86
CA ALA A 87 -1.39 -5.05 -8.01
C ALA A 87 -2.63 -4.22 -8.42
N PRO A 88 -2.61 -3.56 -9.59
CA PRO A 88 -3.60 -2.54 -9.96
C PRO A 88 -5.04 -3.07 -9.98
N GLU A 89 -5.26 -4.28 -10.49
CA GLU A 89 -6.60 -4.88 -10.54
C GLU A 89 -7.16 -5.19 -9.14
N ALA A 90 -6.32 -5.69 -8.22
CA ALA A 90 -6.72 -5.96 -6.85
C ALA A 90 -6.95 -4.68 -6.06
N ALA A 91 -6.10 -3.67 -6.24
CA ALA A 91 -6.25 -2.35 -5.64
C ALA A 91 -7.51 -1.64 -6.15
N MET A 92 -7.79 -1.71 -7.45
CA MET A 92 -8.99 -1.13 -8.05
C MET A 92 -10.27 -1.80 -7.51
N ARG A 93 -10.28 -3.13 -7.37
CA ARG A 93 -11.41 -3.84 -6.74
C ARG A 93 -11.65 -3.36 -5.30
N ALA A 94 -10.58 -3.24 -4.52
CA ALA A 94 -10.67 -2.74 -3.15
C ALA A 94 -11.17 -1.29 -3.10
N MET A 95 -10.61 -0.41 -3.94
CA MET A 95 -11.03 0.99 -4.02
C MET A 95 -12.52 1.14 -4.33
N ARG A 96 -13.04 0.35 -5.28
CA ARG A 96 -14.46 0.37 -5.61
C ARG A 96 -15.32 -0.09 -4.45
N HIS A 97 -14.97 -1.17 -3.79
CA HIS A 97 -15.72 -1.63 -2.61
C HIS A 97 -15.67 -0.60 -1.46
N PHE A 98 -14.49 -0.05 -1.18
CA PHE A 98 -14.32 0.97 -0.13
C PHE A 98 -15.14 2.22 -0.42
N HIS A 99 -15.25 2.64 -1.68
CA HIS A 99 -15.98 3.84 -2.06
C HIS A 99 -17.49 3.58 -2.27
N ASP A 100 -17.84 2.55 -3.04
CA ASP A 100 -19.19 2.31 -3.53
C ASP A 100 -20.06 1.57 -2.49
N ASP A 101 -19.46 0.65 -1.70
CA ASP A 101 -20.21 -0.19 -0.75
C ASP A 101 -20.03 0.24 0.72
N LEU A 102 -18.83 0.66 1.11
CA LEU A 102 -18.58 1.19 2.45
C LEU A 102 -18.96 2.68 2.56
N GLY A 103 -18.73 3.45 1.49
CA GLY A 103 -19.23 4.82 1.32
C GLY A 103 -18.92 5.71 2.51
N ASP A 104 -19.92 6.47 2.95
CA ASP A 104 -19.83 7.46 4.04
C ASP A 104 -19.34 6.87 5.39
N ARG A 105 -19.26 5.54 5.54
CA ARG A 105 -18.65 4.91 6.73
C ARG A 105 -17.14 5.14 6.78
N ILE A 106 -16.49 5.26 5.63
CA ILE A 106 -15.03 5.42 5.53
C ILE A 106 -14.58 6.48 4.53
N TRP A 107 -15.45 7.01 3.68
CA TRP A 107 -15.14 8.07 2.73
C TRP A 107 -15.51 9.44 3.30
N THR A 108 -14.55 10.35 3.32
CA THR A 108 -14.68 11.69 3.92
C THR A 108 -14.12 12.78 3.00
N ASP A 109 -14.18 14.03 3.43
CA ASP A 109 -13.55 15.18 2.74
C ASP A 109 -12.03 15.01 2.50
N TRP A 110 -11.37 14.15 3.29
CA TRP A 110 -9.92 13.86 3.21
C TRP A 110 -9.60 12.52 2.54
N GLY A 111 -10.60 11.90 1.89
CA GLY A 111 -10.51 10.58 1.29
C GLY A 111 -10.90 9.47 2.27
N PHE A 112 -10.32 8.28 2.11
CA PHE A 112 -10.59 7.16 3.01
C PHE A 112 -10.01 7.42 4.40
N THR A 113 -10.75 7.07 5.46
CA THR A 113 -10.24 7.05 6.84
C THR A 113 -9.13 6.01 7.01
N ASP A 114 -8.39 6.13 8.11
CA ASP A 114 -7.16 5.36 8.37
C ASP A 114 -7.36 3.84 8.32
N ALA A 115 -8.43 3.34 8.95
CA ALA A 115 -8.69 1.91 9.06
C ALA A 115 -10.15 1.61 9.41
N PHE A 116 -10.56 0.36 9.24
CA PHE A 116 -11.85 -0.16 9.68
C PHE A 116 -11.80 -1.65 10.04
N CYS A 117 -12.80 -2.11 10.79
CA CYS A 117 -13.03 -3.50 11.17
C CYS A 117 -14.53 -3.80 11.14
N GLU A 118 -14.99 -4.48 10.08
CA GLU A 118 -16.40 -4.87 9.94
C GLU A 118 -16.84 -5.83 11.06
N ALA A 119 -15.96 -6.75 11.48
CA ALA A 119 -16.24 -7.70 12.57
C ALA A 119 -16.61 -7.03 13.90
N ARG A 120 -16.16 -5.80 14.13
CA ARG A 120 -16.44 -5.02 15.34
C ARG A 120 -17.27 -3.77 15.05
N SER A 121 -17.77 -3.61 13.82
CA SER A 121 -18.50 -2.41 13.38
C SER A 121 -17.76 -1.11 13.73
N TRP A 122 -16.43 -1.15 13.62
CA TRP A 122 -15.56 -0.03 13.95
C TRP A 122 -14.98 0.58 12.68
N TYR A 123 -15.04 1.89 12.58
CA TYR A 123 -14.49 2.67 11.47
C TYR A 123 -13.74 3.84 12.11
N SER A 124 -12.50 4.06 11.70
CA SER A 124 -11.72 5.18 12.20
C SER A 124 -12.41 6.50 11.85
N LYS A 125 -12.16 7.53 12.66
CA LYS A 125 -12.52 8.92 12.34
C LYS A 125 -11.29 9.74 11.96
N ASP A 126 -10.12 9.12 12.07
CA ASP A 126 -8.82 9.74 11.93
C ASP A 126 -8.25 9.51 10.53
N HIS A 127 -7.27 10.34 10.20
CA HIS A 127 -6.51 10.29 8.97
C HIS A 127 -5.04 10.54 9.31
N LEU A 128 -4.20 9.52 9.14
CA LEU A 128 -2.78 9.66 9.39
C LEU A 128 -2.06 10.11 8.13
N ALA A 129 -1.24 11.15 8.22
CA ALA A 129 -0.52 11.68 7.06
C ALA A 129 0.37 10.63 6.38
N ILE A 130 0.93 9.71 7.18
CA ILE A 130 1.77 8.61 6.71
C ILE A 130 0.98 7.55 5.93
N ASP A 131 -0.33 7.48 6.12
CA ASP A 131 -1.22 6.53 5.45
C ASP A 131 -1.93 7.20 4.26
N GLN A 132 -2.37 8.46 4.39
CA GLN A 132 -2.98 9.22 3.28
C GLN A 132 -1.97 9.57 2.18
N GLY A 133 -0.76 10.00 2.54
CA GLY A 133 0.24 10.48 1.57
C GLY A 133 0.60 9.44 0.51
N PRO A 134 0.95 8.20 0.89
CA PRO A 134 1.24 7.13 -0.05
C PRO A 134 0.10 6.79 -1.00
N ILE A 135 -1.17 6.93 -0.59
CA ILE A 135 -2.32 6.65 -1.48
C ILE A 135 -2.25 7.55 -2.70
N VAL A 136 -2.15 8.86 -2.47
CA VAL A 136 -2.09 9.86 -3.54
C VAL A 136 -0.86 9.65 -4.42
N VAL A 137 0.31 9.52 -3.78
CA VAL A 137 1.59 9.44 -4.52
C VAL A 137 1.68 8.15 -5.34
N MET A 138 1.29 7.01 -4.79
CA MET A 138 1.39 5.73 -5.49
C MET A 138 0.30 5.57 -6.56
N MET A 139 -0.89 6.14 -6.37
CA MET A 139 -1.89 6.25 -7.43
C MET A 139 -1.36 7.09 -8.61
N GLU A 140 -0.70 8.21 -8.34
CA GLU A 140 -0.13 9.04 -9.40
C GLU A 140 1.10 8.40 -10.05
N ASN A 141 1.93 7.70 -9.28
CA ASN A 141 3.04 6.91 -9.83
C ASN A 141 2.54 5.76 -10.71
N TYR A 142 1.43 5.11 -10.37
CA TYR A 142 0.78 4.14 -11.24
C TYR A 142 0.26 4.79 -12.53
N ARG A 143 -0.46 5.92 -12.42
CA ARG A 143 -1.08 6.59 -13.58
C ARG A 143 -0.07 7.18 -14.56
N SER A 144 0.93 7.87 -14.05
CA SER A 144 1.87 8.62 -14.88
C SER A 144 3.33 8.39 -14.49
N GLY A 145 3.65 7.93 -13.28
CA GLY A 145 5.04 7.82 -12.83
C GLY A 145 5.67 9.17 -12.48
N LEU A 146 4.87 10.18 -12.13
CA LEU A 146 5.33 11.55 -11.92
C LEU A 146 6.45 11.67 -10.88
N LEU A 147 6.23 11.18 -9.66
CA LEU A 147 7.18 11.36 -8.56
C LEU A 147 8.43 10.51 -8.80
N TRP A 148 8.25 9.30 -9.33
CA TRP A 148 9.36 8.47 -9.80
C TRP A 148 10.25 9.18 -10.81
N ARG A 149 9.68 9.79 -11.85
CA ARG A 149 10.48 10.54 -12.84
C ARG A 149 11.23 11.70 -12.21
N LEU A 150 10.57 12.49 -11.37
CA LEU A 150 11.18 13.67 -10.75
C LEU A 150 12.36 13.28 -9.85
N VAL A 151 12.18 12.28 -8.99
CA VAL A 151 13.20 11.87 -8.02
C VAL A 151 14.33 11.11 -8.71
N MET A 152 14.05 10.19 -9.62
CA MET A 152 15.07 9.39 -10.30
C MET A 152 15.93 10.20 -11.29
N GLN A 153 15.50 11.42 -11.66
CA GLN A 153 16.29 12.34 -12.49
C GLN A 153 17.33 13.14 -11.69
N ALA A 154 17.20 13.22 -10.37
CA ALA A 154 18.13 13.98 -9.52
C ALA A 154 19.56 13.40 -9.60
N PRO A 155 20.58 14.22 -9.94
CA PRO A 155 21.96 13.75 -10.05
C PRO A 155 22.47 13.08 -8.78
N GLU A 156 22.13 13.62 -7.61
CA GLU A 156 22.49 13.07 -6.30
C GLU A 156 21.90 11.67 -6.05
N VAL A 157 20.65 11.41 -6.48
CA VAL A 157 20.01 10.10 -6.36
C VAL A 157 20.72 9.09 -7.27
N ARG A 158 20.94 9.45 -8.53
CA ARG A 158 21.63 8.58 -9.50
C ARG A 158 23.06 8.24 -9.04
N ASN A 159 23.79 9.23 -8.55
CA ASN A 159 25.15 9.02 -8.03
C ASN A 159 25.13 8.14 -6.77
N GLY A 160 24.15 8.33 -5.88
CA GLY A 160 23.98 7.49 -4.69
C GLY A 160 23.71 6.03 -5.04
N LEU A 161 22.75 5.77 -5.93
CA LEU A 161 22.42 4.43 -6.41
C LEU A 161 23.63 3.74 -7.06
N ALA A 162 24.37 4.45 -7.93
CA ALA A 162 25.57 3.92 -8.56
C ALA A 162 26.65 3.54 -7.53
N ARG A 163 26.87 4.37 -6.49
CA ARG A 163 27.83 4.07 -5.41
C ARG A 163 27.45 2.85 -4.58
N LEU A 164 26.16 2.56 -4.47
CA LEU A 164 25.64 1.39 -3.76
C LEU A 164 25.59 0.13 -4.65
N GLY A 165 25.91 0.25 -5.93
CA GLY A 165 25.92 -0.87 -6.87
C GLY A 165 24.54 -1.26 -7.38
N PHE A 166 23.57 -0.33 -7.39
CA PHE A 166 22.30 -0.55 -8.08
C PHE A 166 22.54 -0.55 -9.59
N ASP A 167 22.05 -1.58 -10.26
CA ASP A 167 22.09 -1.69 -11.71
C ASP A 167 21.00 -0.80 -12.31
N PRO A 168 21.31 0.15 -13.20
CA PRO A 168 20.30 0.78 -14.02
C PRO A 168 19.74 -0.27 -14.98
N LEU A 169 18.73 -1.03 -14.53
CA LEU A 169 17.92 -1.84 -15.43
C LEU A 169 17.45 -0.93 -16.57
N VAL A 170 17.86 -1.32 -17.77
CA VAL A 170 17.77 -0.56 -19.03
C VAL A 170 16.41 0.14 -19.16
N ALA A 171 16.47 1.44 -19.45
CA ALA A 171 15.33 2.34 -19.57
C ALA A 171 14.36 1.96 -20.70
#